data_AF-A5FCN4-F1
#
_entry.id   AF-A5FCN4-F1
#
_cell.length_a   1.000
_cell.length_b   1.000
_cell.length_c   1.000
_cell.angle_alpha   90.00
_cell.angle_beta   90.00
_cell.angle_gamma   90.00
#
_symmetry.space_group_name_H-M   'P 1'
#
loop_
_entity.id
_entity.type
_entity.pdbx_description
1 polymer ?
#
loop_
_entity_poly.entity_id
_entity_poly.type
_entity_poly.pdbx_seq_one_letter_code
_entity_poly.pdbx_strand_id
1 'polypeptide(L)'
;MDTLKFISILFISFLFIRCNNNEYYDDNNAFHSIYLLEWNSSICPKKIIFKKYNKNSNFKTLIETNTDFEIQCYTQYDKFNNKITTPNSTKLREFIPNFKNNDKINYDVKLIIDDSLEYKITNIENIKDTIVKTFTLARKYFISNTIKSIMVNGHKVNNDSRSLEIPSSLGRKIK
;
A
#
# COMPACT_ATOMS: atom_id res chain seq x y z
N MET A 1 19.16 -45.28 38.58
CA MET A 1 19.77 -44.87 37.28
C MET A 1 18.64 -44.41 36.36
N ASP A 2 17.81 -43.47 36.83
CA ASP A 2 16.44 -43.29 36.31
C ASP A 2 16.03 -41.82 36.11
N THR A 3 16.70 -40.87 36.78
CA THR A 3 16.49 -39.43 36.60
C THR A 3 16.98 -38.90 35.25
N LEU A 4 18.10 -39.45 34.74
CA LEU A 4 18.66 -39.12 33.42
C LEU A 4 17.73 -39.55 32.26
N LYS A 5 17.04 -40.69 32.41
CA LYS A 5 16.04 -41.14 31.42
C LYS A 5 14.83 -40.21 31.37
N PHE A 6 14.36 -39.74 32.51
CA PHE A 6 13.22 -38.81 32.61
C PHE A 6 13.49 -37.45 31.97
N ILE A 7 14.69 -36.89 32.18
CA ILE A 7 15.11 -35.63 31.55
C ILE A 7 15.23 -35.79 30.03
N SER A 8 15.70 -36.94 29.54
CA SER A 8 15.82 -37.20 28.10
C SER A 8 14.45 -37.23 27.39
N ILE A 9 13.42 -37.77 28.04
CA ILE A 9 12.06 -37.88 27.48
C ILE A 9 11.39 -36.49 27.43
N LEU A 10 11.60 -35.65 28.43
CA LEU A 10 11.12 -34.26 28.45
C LEU A 10 11.79 -33.37 27.39
N PHE A 11 13.07 -33.61 27.10
CA PHE A 11 13.78 -32.89 26.03
C PHE A 11 13.28 -33.30 24.63
N ILE A 12 12.98 -34.58 24.44
CA ILE A 12 12.46 -35.10 23.17
C ILE A 12 11.03 -34.60 22.94
N SER A 13 10.17 -34.55 23.95
CA SER A 13 8.81 -34.01 23.81
C SER A 13 8.79 -32.50 23.51
N PHE A 14 9.73 -31.72 24.05
CA PHE A 14 9.89 -30.30 23.70
C PHE A 14 10.37 -30.08 22.26
N LEU A 15 11.14 -31.01 21.69
CA LEU A 15 11.59 -30.93 20.30
C LEU A 15 10.46 -31.19 19.29
N PHE A 16 9.45 -31.99 19.64
CA PHE A 16 8.32 -32.32 18.75
C PHE A 16 7.13 -31.34 18.80
N ILE A 17 7.09 -30.41 19.76
CA ILE A 17 6.02 -29.38 19.82
C ILE A 17 6.30 -28.20 18.87
N ARG A 18 7.52 -28.10 18.30
CA ARG A 18 7.90 -27.03 17.35
C ARG A 18 7.63 -27.38 15.87
N CYS A 19 6.51 -28.02 15.57
CA CYS A 19 5.96 -27.93 14.22
C CYS A 19 5.49 -26.48 13.99
N ASN A 20 6.39 -25.66 13.42
CA ASN A 20 6.10 -24.31 12.95
C ASN A 20 4.85 -24.33 12.06
N ASN A 21 3.70 -23.94 12.61
CA ASN A 21 2.54 -23.63 11.79
C ASN A 21 2.86 -22.38 10.98
N ASN A 22 3.16 -22.59 9.69
CA ASN A 22 3.15 -21.51 8.72
C ASN A 22 1.70 -21.03 8.59
N GLU A 23 1.42 -19.83 9.09
CA GLU A 23 0.09 -19.23 8.98
C GLU A 23 0.02 -18.38 7.71
N TYR A 24 -1.00 -18.62 6.89
CA TYR A 24 -1.30 -17.85 5.69
C TYR A 24 -2.49 -16.93 5.96
N TYR A 25 -2.37 -15.68 5.55
CA TYR A 25 -3.40 -14.65 5.68
C TYR A 25 -3.66 -14.00 4.33
N ASP A 26 -4.93 -13.93 3.92
CA ASP A 26 -5.34 -13.16 2.75
C ASP A 26 -5.63 -11.71 3.13
N ASP A 27 -4.87 -10.79 2.54
CA ASP A 27 -5.17 -9.37 2.55
C ASP A 27 -5.92 -9.00 1.27
N ASN A 28 -7.23 -8.82 1.42
CA ASN A 28 -8.15 -8.56 0.32
C ASN A 28 -8.22 -7.07 -0.08
N ASN A 29 -7.43 -6.21 0.55
CA ASN A 29 -7.39 -4.79 0.17
C ASN A 29 -6.83 -4.64 -1.25
N ALA A 30 -7.45 -3.74 -2.02
CA ALA A 30 -7.01 -3.41 -3.37
C ALA A 30 -5.64 -2.72 -3.32
N PHE A 31 -5.49 -1.77 -2.40
CA PHE A 31 -4.25 -1.08 -2.05
C PHE A 31 -4.26 -0.67 -0.57
N HIS A 32 -3.07 -0.47 0.00
CA HIS A 32 -2.85 -0.07 1.40
C HIS A 32 -3.02 1.43 1.62
N SER A 33 -2.31 2.24 0.84
CA SER A 33 -2.38 3.69 0.90
C SER A 33 -2.13 4.32 -0.47
N ILE A 34 -2.28 5.63 -0.57
CA ILE A 34 -1.87 6.43 -1.73
C ILE A 34 -0.74 7.34 -1.29
N TYR A 35 0.38 7.31 -2.01
CA TYR A 35 1.54 8.14 -1.76
C TYR A 35 1.71 9.16 -2.88
N LEU A 36 1.70 10.45 -2.54
CA LEU A 36 2.21 11.49 -3.42
C LEU A 36 3.69 11.71 -3.13
N LEU A 37 4.52 11.27 -4.07
CA LEU A 37 5.97 11.39 -3.99
C LEU A 37 6.40 12.81 -4.38
N GLU A 38 7.53 13.24 -3.80
CA GLU A 38 8.21 14.48 -4.19
C GLU A 38 7.35 15.74 -4.05
N TRP A 39 6.48 15.78 -3.04
CA TRP A 39 5.55 16.89 -2.85
C TRP A 39 6.30 18.20 -2.59
N ASN A 40 6.12 19.19 -3.47
CA ASN A 40 6.91 20.42 -3.39
C ASN A 40 6.38 21.45 -2.36
N SER A 41 5.08 21.42 -2.04
CA SER A 41 4.48 22.38 -1.11
C SER A 41 4.77 22.06 0.36
N SER A 42 4.99 23.08 1.19
CA SER A 42 5.03 22.91 2.66
C SER A 42 3.65 22.64 3.25
N ILE A 43 2.59 23.01 2.53
CA ILE A 43 1.21 22.83 2.96
C ILE A 43 0.86 21.34 2.82
N CYS A 44 0.32 20.80 3.91
CA CYS A 44 -0.27 19.48 3.97
C CYS A 44 -1.67 19.54 3.31
N PRO A 45 -1.99 18.64 2.37
CA PRO A 45 -3.33 18.56 1.82
C PRO A 45 -4.36 18.35 2.91
N LYS A 46 -5.53 18.96 2.75
CA LYS A 46 -6.64 18.84 3.70
C LYS A 46 -7.75 17.95 3.17
N LYS A 47 -7.80 17.78 1.85
CA LYS A 47 -8.88 17.09 1.17
C LYS A 47 -8.35 16.22 0.04
N ILE A 48 -8.94 15.04 -0.08
CA ILE A 48 -8.73 14.10 -1.17
C ILE A 48 -10.11 13.59 -1.61
N ILE A 49 -10.31 13.51 -2.93
CA ILE A 49 -11.48 12.88 -3.53
C ILE A 49 -10.98 11.77 -4.44
N PHE A 50 -11.36 10.54 -4.12
CA PHE A 50 -11.06 9.35 -4.87
C PHE A 50 -12.32 8.89 -5.61
N LYS A 51 -12.32 9.03 -6.94
CA LYS A 51 -13.45 8.63 -7.78
C LYS A 51 -13.09 7.39 -8.58
N LYS A 52 -13.87 6.32 -8.42
CA LYS A 52 -13.76 5.09 -9.21
C LYS A 52 -14.65 5.18 -10.45
N TYR A 53 -14.11 4.78 -11.59
CA TYR A 53 -14.82 4.73 -12.87
C TYR A 53 -14.69 3.35 -13.49
N ASN A 54 -15.66 2.97 -14.32
CA ASN A 54 -15.52 1.76 -15.13
C ASN A 54 -14.23 1.82 -15.95
N LYS A 55 -13.47 0.73 -15.93
CA LYS A 55 -12.22 0.61 -16.67
C LYS A 55 -12.44 0.92 -18.15
N ASN A 56 -11.54 1.70 -18.74
CA ASN A 56 -11.58 2.14 -20.14
C ASN A 56 -12.84 2.96 -20.52
N SER A 57 -13.60 3.48 -19.55
CA SER A 57 -14.78 4.33 -19.83
C SER A 57 -14.42 5.77 -20.21
N ASN A 58 -13.13 6.11 -20.27
CA ASN A 58 -12.65 7.48 -20.41
C ASN A 58 -13.22 8.43 -19.35
N PHE A 59 -13.41 7.92 -18.13
CA PHE A 59 -13.99 8.63 -16.98
C PHE A 59 -15.44 9.12 -17.20
N LYS A 60 -16.21 8.43 -18.04
CA LYS A 60 -17.62 8.77 -18.31
C LYS A 60 -18.60 8.09 -17.35
N THR A 61 -18.26 6.90 -16.84
CA THR A 61 -19.17 6.11 -16.00
C THR A 61 -18.59 5.98 -14.58
N LEU A 62 -19.11 6.81 -13.67
CA LEU A 62 -18.72 6.81 -12.26
C LEU A 62 -19.33 5.59 -11.55
N ILE A 63 -18.52 4.91 -10.76
CA ILE A 63 -18.95 3.81 -9.89
C ILE A 63 -19.18 4.35 -8.47
N GLU A 64 -18.18 5.04 -7.94
CA GLU A 64 -18.13 5.42 -6.53
C GLU A 64 -17.26 6.66 -6.33
N THR A 65 -17.55 7.45 -5.30
CA THR A 65 -16.69 8.53 -4.82
C THR A 65 -16.44 8.36 -3.34
N ASN A 66 -15.18 8.33 -2.93
CA ASN A 66 -14.74 8.26 -1.55
C ASN A 66 -13.90 9.47 -1.18
N THR A 67 -14.13 10.03 0.00
CA THR A 67 -13.38 11.16 0.55
C THR A 67 -12.81 10.87 1.93
N ASP A 68 -13.17 9.72 2.52
CA ASP A 68 -12.77 9.34 3.86
C ASP A 68 -11.37 8.71 3.86
N PHE A 69 -10.38 9.58 4.06
CA PHE A 69 -8.98 9.19 4.16
C PHE A 69 -8.37 9.85 5.38
N GLU A 70 -7.55 9.10 6.11
CA GLU A 70 -6.57 9.69 7.00
C GLU A 70 -5.43 10.28 6.17
N ILE A 71 -5.05 11.52 6.46
CA ILE A 71 -4.00 12.24 5.72
C ILE A 71 -2.79 12.42 6.63
N GLN A 72 -1.66 11.88 6.19
CA GLN A 72 -0.38 11.99 6.90
C GLN A 72 0.65 12.70 6.02
N CYS A 73 1.35 13.66 6.63
CA CYS A 73 2.27 14.55 5.94
C CYS A 73 3.67 14.42 6.51
N TYR A 74 4.55 13.78 5.74
CA TYR A 74 5.92 13.55 6.13
C TYR A 74 6.83 14.58 5.46
N THR A 75 7.71 15.18 6.26
CA THR A 75 8.73 16.13 5.80
C THR A 75 10.04 15.43 5.45
N GLN A 76 10.22 14.18 5.89
CA GLN A 76 11.44 13.39 5.77
C GLN A 76 11.13 11.92 5.49
N TYR A 77 11.15 11.47 4.23
CA TYR A 77 10.94 10.06 3.88
C TYR A 77 12.10 9.51 3.06
N ASP A 78 12.83 8.54 3.61
CA ASP A 78 13.82 7.75 2.86
C ASP A 78 13.16 6.48 2.32
N LYS A 79 13.00 6.42 0.99
CA LYS A 79 12.38 5.31 0.25
C LYS A 79 13.15 3.99 0.42
N PHE A 80 14.45 4.02 0.68
CA PHE A 80 15.28 2.80 0.77
C PHE A 80 15.24 2.15 2.15
N ASN A 81 14.99 2.93 3.20
CA ASN A 81 15.03 2.45 4.58
C ASN A 81 13.66 2.45 5.28
N ASN A 82 12.58 2.88 4.62
CA ASN A 82 11.27 3.10 5.24
C ASN A 82 11.37 3.91 6.55
N LYS A 83 12.30 4.87 6.61
CA LYS A 83 12.64 5.60 7.84
C LYS A 83 12.71 7.10 7.57
N ILE A 84 12.29 7.88 8.56
CA ILE A 84 12.34 9.34 8.52
C ILE A 84 13.77 9.80 8.81
N THR A 85 14.46 10.42 7.84
CA THR A 85 15.81 10.98 8.02
C THR A 85 16.04 12.32 7.28
N THR A 86 16.99 13.12 7.81
CA THR A 86 17.34 14.55 7.59
C THR A 86 17.70 15.00 6.14
N PRO A 87 18.04 16.29 5.92
CA PRO A 87 17.18 17.41 5.50
C PRO A 87 17.04 17.59 3.97
N ASN A 88 17.60 16.70 3.14
CA ASN A 88 17.45 16.74 1.67
C ASN A 88 16.23 15.96 1.18
N SER A 89 15.26 15.77 2.07
CA SER A 89 14.20 14.80 1.93
C SER A 89 13.04 15.29 1.07
N THR A 90 12.63 14.47 0.12
CA THR A 90 11.38 14.63 -0.63
C THR A 90 10.21 14.50 0.34
N LYS A 91 9.33 15.52 0.35
CA LYS A 91 8.13 15.46 1.18
C LYS A 91 7.20 14.40 0.61
N LEU A 92 6.65 13.57 1.49
CA LEU A 92 5.70 12.52 1.14
C LEU A 92 4.34 12.90 1.71
N ARG A 93 3.28 12.67 0.92
CA ARG A 93 1.90 12.74 1.41
C ARG A 93 1.32 11.35 1.32
N GLU A 94 0.84 10.86 2.44
CA GLU A 94 0.18 9.57 2.53
C GLU A 94 -1.31 9.79 2.77
N PHE A 95 -2.13 9.07 2.03
CA PHE A 95 -3.57 9.02 2.21
C PHE A 95 -3.95 7.57 2.48
N ILE A 96 -4.42 7.30 3.69
CA ILE A 96 -4.81 5.96 4.14
C ILE A 96 -6.33 5.87 4.03
N PRO A 97 -6.88 4.94 3.23
CA PRO A 97 -8.32 4.79 3.07
C PRO A 97 -8.97 4.32 4.37
N ASN A 98 -9.98 5.04 4.85
CA ASN A 98 -10.82 4.64 5.99
C ASN A 98 -12.12 3.93 5.55
N PHE A 99 -12.29 3.71 4.24
CA PHE A 99 -13.41 2.98 3.66
C PHE A 99 -12.97 1.58 3.24
N LYS A 100 -13.97 0.70 3.06
CA LYS A 100 -13.75 -0.65 2.54
C LYS A 100 -13.22 -0.58 1.11
N ASN A 101 -11.97 -0.96 0.91
CA ASN A 101 -11.32 -1.01 -0.40
C ASN A 101 -11.01 -2.45 -0.79
N ASN A 102 -11.98 -3.33 -0.59
CA ASN A 102 -11.78 -4.77 -0.67
C ASN A 102 -12.30 -5.26 -2.01
N ASP A 103 -11.55 -5.00 -3.09
CA ASP A 103 -11.92 -5.43 -4.43
C ASP A 103 -10.69 -5.58 -5.33
N LYS A 104 -10.83 -6.37 -6.39
CA LYS A 104 -9.84 -6.38 -7.46
C LYS A 104 -9.77 -4.99 -8.10
N ILE A 105 -8.56 -4.47 -8.32
CA ILE A 105 -8.38 -3.22 -9.07
C ILE A 105 -8.72 -3.46 -10.54
N ASN A 106 -9.99 -3.30 -10.89
CA ASN A 106 -10.50 -3.39 -12.26
C ASN A 106 -11.32 -2.14 -12.62
N TYR A 107 -10.80 -0.98 -12.26
CA TYR A 107 -11.43 0.32 -12.43
C TYR A 107 -10.34 1.36 -12.76
N ASP A 108 -10.75 2.47 -13.38
CA ASP A 108 -9.91 3.65 -13.51
C ASP A 108 -10.21 4.62 -12.36
N VAL A 109 -9.26 5.49 -12.02
CA VAL A 109 -9.37 6.39 -10.87
C VAL A 109 -9.15 7.84 -11.29
N LYS A 110 -9.99 8.75 -10.79
CA LYS A 110 -9.58 10.15 -10.64
C LYS A 110 -9.30 10.44 -9.18
N LEU A 111 -8.10 10.92 -8.92
CA LEU A 111 -7.68 11.45 -7.64
C LEU A 111 -7.69 12.97 -7.73
N ILE A 112 -8.40 13.63 -6.83
CA ILE A 112 -8.44 15.09 -6.75
C ILE A 112 -7.94 15.50 -5.37
N ILE A 113 -6.93 16.38 -5.33
CA ILE A 113 -6.31 16.85 -4.08
C ILE A 113 -6.62 18.34 -3.91
N ASP A 114 -7.17 18.70 -2.75
CA ASP A 114 -7.56 20.07 -2.36
C ASP A 114 -8.36 20.81 -3.47
N ASP A 115 -9.17 20.07 -4.24
CA ASP A 115 -9.92 20.58 -5.40
C ASP A 115 -9.06 21.30 -6.46
N SER A 116 -7.74 21.16 -6.40
CA SER A 116 -6.78 21.96 -7.18
C SER A 116 -5.94 21.11 -8.13
N LEU A 117 -5.64 19.87 -7.77
CA LEU A 117 -4.83 18.94 -8.58
C LEU A 117 -5.63 17.69 -8.91
N GLU A 118 -5.66 17.32 -10.19
CA GLU A 118 -6.27 16.09 -10.72
C GLU A 118 -5.20 15.12 -11.22
N TYR A 119 -5.32 13.85 -10.82
CA TYR A 119 -4.59 12.72 -11.37
C TYR A 119 -5.57 11.71 -11.95
N LYS A 120 -5.50 11.50 -13.27
CA LYS A 120 -6.18 10.41 -13.96
C LYS A 120 -5.29 9.18 -13.95
N ILE A 121 -5.68 8.17 -13.19
CA ILE A 121 -4.94 6.93 -13.05
C ILE A 121 -5.67 5.84 -13.84
N THR A 122 -4.99 5.26 -14.82
CA THR A 122 -5.50 4.18 -15.67
C THR A 122 -4.48 3.06 -15.75
N ASN A 123 -4.82 1.97 -16.45
CA ASN A 123 -3.94 0.83 -16.70
C ASN A 123 -3.20 0.36 -15.42
N ILE A 124 -3.95 0.21 -14.33
CA ILE A 124 -3.40 -0.27 -13.07
C ILE A 124 -3.11 -1.76 -13.24
N GLU A 125 -1.84 -2.11 -13.35
CA GLU A 125 -1.35 -3.49 -13.41
C GLU A 125 -1.07 -3.96 -11.99
N ASN A 126 -1.69 -5.07 -11.58
CA ASN A 126 -1.50 -5.64 -10.26
C ASN A 126 -1.40 -7.16 -10.32
N ILE A 127 -0.66 -7.73 -9.37
CA ILE A 127 -0.56 -9.17 -9.15
C ILE A 127 -0.88 -9.49 -7.69
N LYS A 128 -1.38 -10.69 -7.42
CA LYS A 128 -1.40 -11.23 -6.05
C LYS A 128 -0.03 -11.84 -5.77
N ASP A 129 0.62 -11.39 -4.71
CA ASP A 129 1.94 -11.86 -4.29
C ASP A 129 1.95 -12.25 -2.82
N THR A 130 2.84 -13.16 -2.43
CA THR A 130 2.98 -13.65 -1.07
C THR A 130 4.16 -12.96 -0.39
N ILE A 131 3.87 -12.12 0.60
CA ILE A 131 4.89 -11.42 1.37
C ILE A 131 5.14 -12.18 2.67
N VAL A 132 6.41 -12.49 2.93
CA VAL A 132 6.84 -13.15 4.15
C VAL A 132 7.13 -12.11 5.22
N LYS A 133 6.41 -12.16 6.35
CA LYS A 133 6.83 -11.47 7.57
C LYS A 133 7.39 -12.50 8.53
N THR A 134 8.70 -12.44 8.72
CA THR A 134 9.40 -13.29 9.69
C THR A 134 9.32 -12.63 11.06
N PHE A 135 8.66 -13.29 12.00
CA PHE A 135 8.74 -12.95 13.43
C PHE A 135 9.66 -13.95 14.13
N THR A 136 10.18 -13.57 15.30
CA THR A 136 11.17 -14.34 16.08
C THR A 136 10.75 -15.79 16.40
N LEU A 137 9.47 -16.14 16.30
CA LEU A 137 8.95 -17.48 16.67
C LEU A 137 8.00 -18.11 15.63
N ALA A 138 7.62 -17.43 14.54
CA ALA A 138 6.77 -18.00 13.50
C ALA A 138 6.91 -17.24 12.17
N ARG A 139 6.75 -17.94 11.04
CA ARG A 139 6.62 -17.32 9.72
C ARG A 139 5.15 -17.10 9.42
N LYS A 140 4.78 -15.85 9.17
CA LYS A 140 3.44 -15.47 8.69
C LYS A 140 3.56 -15.05 7.22
N TYR A 141 2.73 -15.63 6.38
CA TYR A 141 2.67 -15.36 4.95
C TYR A 141 1.41 -14.55 4.67
N PHE A 142 1.56 -13.41 4.00
CA PHE A 142 0.43 -12.55 3.62
C PHE A 142 0.29 -12.56 2.10
N ILE A 143 -0.83 -13.04 1.61
CA ILE A 143 -1.18 -12.97 0.19
C ILE A 143 -1.88 -11.64 -0.04
N SER A 144 -1.26 -10.75 -0.81
CA SER A 144 -1.72 -9.36 -0.95
C SER A 144 -1.56 -8.86 -2.38
N ASN A 145 -2.36 -7.86 -2.76
CA ASN A 145 -2.21 -7.21 -4.06
C ASN A 145 -0.96 -6.33 -4.07
N THR A 146 -0.10 -6.55 -5.06
CA THR A 146 1.02 -5.67 -5.39
C THR A 146 0.72 -4.99 -6.71
N ILE A 147 0.71 -3.67 -6.72
CA ILE A 147 0.57 -2.86 -7.93
C ILE A 147 1.95 -2.80 -8.56
N LYS A 148 2.05 -3.19 -9.83
CA LYS A 148 3.30 -3.30 -10.62
C LYS A 148 3.53 -2.10 -11.54
N SER A 149 2.46 -1.49 -12.03
CA SER A 149 2.55 -0.23 -12.76
C SER A 149 1.20 0.47 -12.82
N ILE A 150 1.24 1.77 -13.06
CA ILE A 150 0.06 2.61 -13.29
C ILE A 150 0.36 3.63 -14.40
N MET A 151 -0.67 4.12 -15.08
CA MET A 151 -0.59 5.27 -15.97
C MET A 151 -1.21 6.48 -15.28
N VAL A 152 -0.44 7.55 -15.06
CA VAL A 152 -0.91 8.78 -14.41
C VAL A 152 -0.88 9.93 -15.42
N ASN A 153 -2.05 10.48 -15.73
CA ASN A 153 -2.21 11.58 -16.68
C ASN A 153 -1.50 11.34 -18.04
N GLY A 154 -1.39 10.07 -18.45
CA GLY A 154 -0.73 9.64 -19.70
C GLY A 154 0.73 9.18 -19.53
N HIS A 155 1.32 9.27 -18.34
CA HIS A 155 2.69 8.87 -18.07
C HIS A 155 2.73 7.52 -17.35
N LYS A 156 3.57 6.58 -17.82
CA LYS A 156 3.77 5.30 -17.14
C LYS A 156 4.61 5.50 -15.88
N VAL A 157 4.14 4.96 -14.76
CA VAL A 157 4.82 4.95 -13.47
C VAL A 157 4.96 3.49 -13.04
N ASN A 158 6.19 3.05 -12.85
CA ASN A 158 6.44 1.76 -12.22
C ASN A 158 6.11 1.90 -10.74
N ASN A 159 5.33 0.96 -10.23
CA ASN A 159 4.94 0.89 -8.84
C ASN A 159 5.30 -0.53 -8.42
N ASP A 160 6.05 -0.78 -7.36
CA ASP A 160 6.32 -2.17 -6.92
C ASP A 160 5.96 -2.28 -5.45
N SER A 161 4.71 -1.94 -5.19
CA SER A 161 4.23 -1.62 -3.86
C SER A 161 2.77 -2.04 -3.70
N ARG A 162 2.37 -2.21 -2.44
CA ARG A 162 0.96 -2.41 -2.08
C ARG A 162 0.18 -1.09 -2.04
N SER A 163 0.87 0.03 -2.19
CA SER A 163 0.30 1.37 -2.21
C SER A 163 0.36 1.97 -3.61
N LEU A 164 -0.49 2.95 -3.90
CA LEU A 164 -0.44 3.72 -5.13
C LEU A 164 0.62 4.81 -5.00
N GLU A 165 1.81 4.59 -5.54
CA GLU A 165 2.89 5.59 -5.58
C GLU A 165 2.76 6.48 -6.81
N ILE A 166 2.50 7.77 -6.59
CA ILE A 166 2.19 8.75 -7.63
C ILE A 166 3.15 9.93 -7.49
N PRO A 167 3.99 10.23 -8.50
CA PRO A 167 4.77 11.46 -8.51
C PRO A 167 3.85 12.69 -8.53
N SER A 168 4.01 13.59 -7.55
CA SER A 168 3.16 14.79 -7.44
C SER A 168 3.29 15.72 -8.65
N SER A 169 4.44 15.70 -9.33
CA SER A 169 4.71 16.46 -10.55
C SER A 169 3.78 16.12 -11.72
N LEU A 170 3.16 14.94 -11.71
CA LEU A 170 2.23 14.51 -12.75
C LEU A 170 0.81 15.05 -12.57
N GLY A 171 0.52 15.75 -11.47
CA GLY A 171 -0.79 16.36 -11.21
C GLY A 171 -1.11 17.47 -12.20
N ARG A 172 -2.35 17.50 -12.70
CA ARG A 172 -2.84 18.59 -13.56
C ARG A 172 -3.68 19.55 -12.74
N LYS A 173 -3.40 20.85 -12.88
CA LYS A 173 -4.23 21.88 -12.25
C LYS A 173 -5.64 21.83 -12.81
N ILE A 174 -6.64 21.86 -11.94
CA ILE A 174 -8.05 22.02 -12.30
C ILE A 174 -8.25 23.51 -12.60
N LYS A 175 -8.85 23.82 -13.75
CA LYS A 175 -9.22 25.19 -14.15
C LYS A 175 -10.62 25.51 -13.66
#